data_AF-A0A7Y0G998-F1
#
_entry.id   AF-A0A7Y0G998-F1
#
_cell.length_a   1.000
_cell.length_b   1.000
_cell.length_c   1.000
_cell.angle_alpha   90.00
_cell.angle_beta   90.00
_cell.angle_gamma   90.00
#
_symmetry.space_group_name_H-M   'P 1'
#
loop_
_entity.id
_entity.type
_entity.pdbx_description
1 polymer ?
#
loop_
_entity_poly.entity_id
_entity_poly.type
_entity_poly.pdbx_seq_one_letter_code
_entity_poly.pdbx_strand_id
1 'polypeptide(L)'
;MQWADLESALDASPLFPVERPDGRKHLSELARVIEFRDLVRTCTRGVHVHAIPNAAKRGFKAQAQAKKEGMVAGVFDLCVTWQPRGNSRGVAWPEFKGYDASGKAGSLSQAQIDWGNAHFRMGHAVACFFSPERALEWLASHGAPVVGRIAA
;
A
#
# COMPACT_ATOMS: atom_id res chain seq x y z
N MET A 1 26.15 28.62 -6.97
CA MET A 1 26.03 27.32 -6.29
C MET A 1 25.72 27.64 -4.83
N GLN A 2 24.47 27.55 -4.41
CA GLN A 2 24.12 27.79 -3.00
C GLN A 2 24.34 26.48 -2.25
N TRP A 3 25.02 26.52 -1.11
CA TRP A 3 25.27 25.34 -0.27
C TRP A 3 23.96 24.66 0.21
N ALA A 4 22.86 25.42 0.24
CA ALA A 4 21.51 24.91 0.52
C ALA A 4 20.99 23.91 -0.54
N ASP A 5 21.55 23.91 -1.76
CA ASP A 5 21.17 22.98 -2.83
C ASP A 5 21.81 21.58 -2.65
N LEU A 6 22.71 21.42 -1.67
CA LEU A 6 23.41 20.16 -1.38
C LEU A 6 22.80 19.37 -0.21
N GLU A 7 21.83 19.94 0.50
CA GLU A 7 21.13 19.27 1.60
C GLU A 7 19.89 18.56 1.07
N SER A 8 20.08 17.38 0.45
CA SER A 8 18.97 16.44 0.32
C SER A 8 18.63 15.91 1.71
N ALA A 9 17.34 15.91 2.08
CA ALA A 9 16.89 15.22 3.29
C ALA A 9 17.44 13.79 3.31
N LEU A 10 17.99 13.35 4.45
CA LEU A 10 18.53 12.00 4.63
C LEU A 10 17.46 10.93 4.37
N ASP A 11 16.21 11.27 4.65
CA ASP A 11 15.04 10.43 4.47
C ASP A 11 14.27 10.82 3.20
N ALA A 12 14.01 9.84 2.33
CA ALA A 12 13.23 10.05 1.13
C ALA A 12 11.76 10.32 1.47
N SER A 13 11.13 11.24 0.75
CA SER A 13 9.67 11.45 0.82
C SER A 13 8.91 10.51 -0.13
N PRO A 14 7.64 10.17 0.15
CA PRO A 14 6.80 9.37 -0.74
C PRO A 14 6.61 10.06 -2.10
N LEU A 15 6.87 9.35 -3.19
CA LEU A 15 6.56 9.76 -4.57
C LEU A 15 5.14 9.36 -5.01
N PHE A 16 4.48 8.56 -4.18
CA PHE A 16 3.15 8.02 -4.41
C PHE A 16 2.12 8.68 -3.49
N PRO A 17 0.81 8.58 -3.80
CA PRO A 17 -0.23 9.14 -2.95
C PRO A 17 -0.22 8.55 -1.54
N VAL A 18 -0.26 9.42 -0.52
CA VAL A 18 -0.42 9.06 0.88
C VAL A 18 -1.62 9.82 1.43
N GLU A 19 -2.66 9.09 1.81
CA GLU A 19 -3.87 9.65 2.37
C GLU A 19 -3.61 10.22 3.78
N ARG A 20 -4.22 11.37 4.06
CA ARG A 20 -4.17 11.95 5.41
C ARG A 20 -5.05 11.15 6.38
N PRO A 21 -4.75 11.16 7.68
CA PRO A 21 -5.60 10.54 8.68
C PRO A 21 -7.05 11.07 8.62
N ASP A 22 -8.01 10.14 8.51
CA ASP A 22 -9.45 10.43 8.29
C ASP A 22 -10.28 10.74 9.55
N GLY A 23 -9.65 10.83 10.73
CA GLY A 23 -10.29 11.02 12.02
C GLY A 23 -11.05 9.80 12.59
N ARG A 24 -11.22 8.68 11.87
CA ARG A 24 -11.90 7.46 12.35
C ARG A 24 -11.01 6.65 13.29
N LYS A 25 -10.74 7.19 14.48
CA LYS A 25 -9.80 6.65 15.49
C LYS A 25 -10.15 5.27 16.04
N HIS A 26 -11.41 4.85 15.92
CA HIS A 26 -11.85 3.53 16.38
C HIS A 26 -11.48 2.40 15.41
N LEU A 27 -11.10 2.73 14.16
CA LEU A 27 -10.74 1.73 13.16
C LEU A 27 -9.24 1.47 13.17
N SER A 28 -8.89 0.24 13.54
CA SER A 28 -7.54 -0.28 13.41
C SER A 28 -7.15 -0.47 11.94
N GLU A 29 -5.86 -0.59 11.68
CA GLU A 29 -5.33 -0.90 10.35
C GLU A 29 -5.92 -2.21 9.80
N LEU A 30 -5.97 -3.26 10.64
CA LEU A 30 -6.55 -4.55 10.26
C LEU A 30 -8.04 -4.44 9.91
N ALA A 31 -8.82 -3.67 10.66
CA ALA A 31 -10.24 -3.48 10.37
C ALA A 31 -10.44 -2.84 8.98
N ARG A 32 -9.61 -1.86 8.63
CA ARG A 32 -9.63 -1.19 7.31
C ARG A 32 -9.23 -2.14 6.19
N VAL A 33 -8.21 -2.98 6.39
CA VAL A 33 -7.82 -4.01 5.42
C VAL A 33 -8.94 -5.04 5.19
N ILE A 34 -9.63 -5.46 6.25
CA ILE A 34 -10.77 -6.39 6.15
C ILE A 34 -11.89 -5.74 5.32
N GLU A 35 -12.27 -4.51 5.66
CA GLU A 35 -13.30 -3.76 4.94
C GLU A 35 -12.93 -3.56 3.46
N PHE A 36 -11.69 -3.19 3.16
CA PHE A 36 -11.20 -3.07 1.79
C PHE A 36 -11.31 -4.38 1.01
N ARG A 37 -10.92 -5.51 1.62
CA ARG A 37 -11.03 -6.82 0.97
C ARG A 37 -12.49 -7.21 0.73
N ASP A 38 -13.38 -6.88 1.65
CA ASP A 38 -14.82 -7.11 1.48
C ASP A 38 -15.40 -6.23 0.35
N LEU A 39 -15.02 -4.96 0.28
CA LEU A 39 -15.37 -4.05 -0.82
C LEU A 39 -14.87 -4.58 -2.17
N VAL A 40 -13.62 -5.05 -2.26
CA VAL A 40 -13.12 -5.62 -3.51
C VAL A 40 -13.91 -6.88 -3.88
N ARG A 41 -14.20 -7.77 -2.91
CA ARG A 41 -14.97 -8.99 -3.15
C ARG A 41 -16.39 -8.70 -3.67
N THR A 42 -17.05 -7.67 -3.16
CA THR A 42 -18.45 -7.36 -3.50
C THR A 42 -18.58 -6.46 -4.73
N CYS A 43 -17.66 -5.52 -4.90
CA CYS A 43 -17.76 -4.47 -5.91
C CYS A 43 -16.92 -4.73 -7.17
N THR A 44 -16.18 -5.84 -7.27
CA THR A 44 -15.32 -6.09 -8.44
C THR A 44 -15.54 -7.48 -9.04
N ARG A 45 -15.07 -7.69 -10.27
CA ARG A 45 -15.05 -9.00 -10.92
C ARG A 45 -13.68 -9.30 -11.49
N GLY A 46 -13.06 -10.40 -11.06
CA GLY A 46 -11.73 -10.80 -11.53
C GLY A 46 -10.58 -9.96 -10.94
N VAL A 47 -10.82 -9.30 -9.81
CA VAL A 47 -9.77 -8.68 -8.99
C VAL A 47 -9.46 -9.61 -7.82
N HIS A 48 -8.18 -9.86 -7.58
CA HIS A 48 -7.68 -10.69 -6.49
C HIS A 48 -6.88 -9.81 -5.53
N VAL A 49 -7.12 -9.97 -4.23
CA VAL A 49 -6.34 -9.33 -3.17
C VAL A 49 -5.67 -10.43 -2.37
N HIS A 50 -4.34 -10.40 -2.27
CA HIS A 50 -3.60 -11.27 -1.38
C HIS A 50 -2.78 -10.44 -0.41
N ALA A 51 -2.77 -10.90 0.85
CA ALA A 51 -1.91 -10.34 1.87
C ALA A 51 -0.50 -10.94 1.70
N ILE A 52 0.50 -10.08 1.82
CA ILE A 52 1.91 -10.46 1.89
C ILE A 52 2.27 -10.46 3.36
N PRO A 53 2.37 -11.63 4.01
CA PRO A 53 2.71 -11.68 5.41
C PRO A 53 4.14 -11.20 5.59
N ASN A 54 4.29 -10.00 6.15
CA ASN A 54 5.57 -9.52 6.64
C ASN A 54 5.96 -10.41 7.82
N ALA A 55 6.95 -11.30 7.60
CA ALA A 55 7.34 -12.25 8.61
C ALA A 55 8.14 -11.53 9.69
N ALA A 56 7.45 -11.04 10.71
CA ALA A 56 8.03 -10.64 11.99
C ALA A 56 8.53 -11.90 12.73
N LYS A 57 9.49 -12.62 12.12
CA LYS A 57 10.08 -13.82 12.69
C LYS A 57 10.90 -13.42 13.92
N ARG A 58 10.58 -14.01 15.07
CA ARG A 58 11.30 -13.76 16.33
C ARG A 58 12.56 -14.63 16.39
N GLY A 59 13.69 -14.00 16.66
CA GLY A 59 14.99 -14.67 16.85
C GLY A 59 15.94 -14.57 15.65
N PHE A 60 17.24 -14.44 15.93
CA PHE A 60 18.29 -14.20 14.95
C PHE A 60 18.32 -15.22 13.81
N LYS A 61 18.16 -16.52 14.12
CA LYS A 61 18.15 -17.57 13.09
C LYS A 61 16.97 -17.44 12.14
N ALA A 62 15.79 -17.11 12.67
CA ALA A 62 14.58 -16.98 11.89
C ALA A 62 14.62 -15.71 11.01
N GLN A 63 15.19 -14.61 11.51
CA GLN A 63 15.44 -13.39 10.72
C GLN A 63 16.48 -13.63 9.61
N ALA A 64 17.59 -14.30 9.92
CA ALA A 64 18.59 -14.64 8.91
C ALA A 64 18.01 -15.54 7.81
N GLN A 65 17.16 -16.50 8.20
CA GLN A 65 16.46 -17.36 7.26
C GLN A 65 15.44 -16.57 6.41
N ALA A 66 14.65 -15.67 7.01
CA ALA A 66 13.74 -14.78 6.28
C ALA A 66 14.48 -13.95 5.21
N LYS A 67 15.65 -13.40 5.56
CA LYS A 67 16.49 -12.67 4.60
C LYS A 67 16.97 -13.57 3.45
N LYS A 68 17.37 -14.82 3.74
CA LYS A 68 17.76 -15.81 2.70
C LYS A 68 16.60 -16.22 1.80
N GLU A 69 15.38 -16.26 2.35
CA GLU A 69 14.13 -16.52 1.62
C GLU A 69 13.68 -15.31 0.79
N GLY A 70 14.40 -14.19 0.85
CA GLY A 70 14.09 -12.98 0.07
C GLY A 70 13.05 -12.06 0.71
N MET A 71 12.79 -12.19 2.01
CA MET A 71 11.91 -11.26 2.72
C MET A 71 12.59 -9.89 2.86
N VAL A 72 11.90 -8.86 2.41
CA VAL A 72 12.37 -7.46 2.42
C VAL A 72 11.51 -6.67 3.39
N ALA A 73 12.14 -5.79 4.18
CA ALA A 73 11.41 -4.90 5.07
C ALA A 73 10.66 -3.82 4.27
N GLY A 74 9.48 -3.42 4.75
CA GLY A 74 8.71 -2.32 4.16
C GLY A 74 7.90 -2.70 2.91
N VAL A 75 7.89 -3.97 2.50
CA VAL A 75 6.94 -4.47 1.50
C VAL A 75 5.53 -4.17 1.99
N PHE A 76 4.70 -3.61 1.11
CA PHE A 76 3.31 -3.33 1.43
C PHE A 76 2.54 -4.63 1.68
N ASP A 77 1.65 -4.62 2.67
CA ASP A 77 0.99 -5.83 3.12
C ASP A 77 -0.03 -6.37 2.11
N LEU A 78 -0.43 -5.60 1.10
CA LEU A 78 -1.39 -6.04 0.09
C LEU A 78 -0.82 -5.95 -1.32
N CYS A 79 -1.10 -7.00 -2.09
CA CYS A 79 -0.98 -6.99 -3.54
C CYS A 79 -2.34 -7.27 -4.15
N VAL A 80 -2.73 -6.39 -5.07
CA VAL A 80 -4.00 -6.46 -5.78
C VAL A 80 -3.70 -6.70 -7.24
N THR A 81 -4.28 -7.74 -7.82
CA THR A 81 -4.08 -8.10 -9.23
C THR A 81 -5.40 -8.24 -9.97
N TRP A 82 -5.39 -7.92 -11.25
CA TRP A 82 -6.53 -8.10 -12.17
C TRP A 82 -6.03 -8.29 -13.59
N GLN A 83 -6.92 -8.70 -14.51
CA GLN A 83 -6.55 -8.83 -15.92
C GLN A 83 -6.12 -7.46 -16.48
N PRO A 84 -4.88 -7.32 -17.00
CA PRO A 84 -4.45 -6.08 -17.65
C PRO A 84 -5.35 -5.73 -18.84
N ARG A 85 -5.74 -4.46 -18.96
CA ARG A 85 -6.52 -3.92 -20.09
C ARG A 85 -6.05 -2.51 -20.41
N GLY A 86 -5.95 -2.18 -21.70
CA GLY A 86 -5.44 -0.89 -22.16
C GLY A 86 -4.05 -0.61 -21.57
N ASN A 87 -3.91 0.56 -20.92
CA ASN A 87 -2.66 0.99 -20.30
C ASN A 87 -2.49 0.51 -18.85
N SER A 88 -3.44 -0.26 -18.31
CA SER A 88 -3.34 -0.80 -16.95
C SER A 88 -2.35 -1.96 -16.90
N ARG A 89 -1.49 -1.96 -15.87
CA ARG A 89 -0.55 -3.06 -15.60
C ARG A 89 -1.18 -4.28 -14.92
N GLY A 90 -2.44 -4.17 -14.48
CA GLY A 90 -3.13 -5.27 -13.79
C GLY A 90 -2.59 -5.59 -12.39
N VAL A 91 -1.82 -4.67 -11.78
CA VAL A 91 -1.25 -4.86 -10.45
C VAL A 91 -1.17 -3.53 -9.69
N ALA A 92 -1.49 -3.58 -8.40
CA ALA A 92 -1.38 -2.46 -7.47
C ALA A 92 -0.94 -2.91 -6.08
N TRP A 93 -0.28 -2.00 -5.36
CA TRP A 93 0.26 -2.18 -4.02
C TRP A 93 -0.35 -1.10 -3.11
N PRO A 94 -1.53 -1.35 -2.52
CA PRO A 94 -2.08 -0.48 -1.48
C PRO A 94 -1.49 -0.84 -0.11
N GLU A 95 -1.04 0.17 0.63
CA GLU A 95 -0.74 0.09 2.06
C GLU A 95 -1.89 0.72 2.84
N PHE A 96 -2.24 0.16 4.00
CA PHE A 96 -3.20 0.79 4.91
C PHE A 96 -2.51 1.28 6.17
N LYS A 97 -3.02 2.38 6.72
CA LYS A 97 -2.73 2.83 8.08
C LYS A 97 -4.03 3.00 8.85
N GLY A 98 -3.94 2.77 10.16
CA GLY A 98 -5.04 2.97 11.09
C GLY A 98 -4.62 3.87 12.26
N TYR A 99 -5.33 3.72 13.36
CA TYR A 99 -4.98 4.39 14.61
C TYR A 99 -4.61 3.33 15.65
N ASP A 100 -3.66 3.67 16.52
CA ASP A 100 -3.34 2.84 17.68
C ASP A 100 -4.39 3.02 18.80
N ALA A 101 -4.25 2.26 19.89
CA ALA A 101 -5.16 2.31 21.02
C ALA A 101 -5.23 3.70 21.72
N SER A 102 -4.22 4.55 21.52
CA SER A 102 -4.20 5.94 22.02
C SER A 102 -4.84 6.94 21.05
N GLY A 103 -5.27 6.47 19.88
CA GLY A 103 -5.84 7.30 18.82
C GLY A 103 -4.80 8.07 18.01
N LYS A 104 -3.52 7.67 18.07
CA LYS A 104 -2.45 8.21 17.22
C LYS A 104 -2.51 7.53 15.85
N ALA A 105 -2.47 8.33 14.79
CA ALA A 105 -2.45 7.84 13.43
C ALA A 105 -1.14 7.12 13.11
N GLY A 106 -1.23 5.97 12.44
CA GLY A 106 -0.10 5.28 11.83
C GLY A 106 0.54 6.14 10.75
N SER A 107 1.82 5.92 10.52
CA SER A 107 2.59 6.59 9.46
C SER A 107 3.45 5.55 8.74
N LEU A 108 3.85 5.86 7.50
CA LEU A 108 4.78 5.03 6.76
C LEU A 108 6.15 5.06 7.45
N SER A 109 6.77 3.88 7.59
CA SER A 109 8.19 3.80 7.95
C SER A 109 9.06 4.14 6.75
N GLN A 110 10.33 4.53 6.97
CA GLN A 110 11.24 4.84 5.88
C GLN A 110 11.41 3.66 4.90
N ALA A 111 11.49 2.43 5.42
CA ALA A 111 11.56 1.23 4.59
C ALA A 111 10.33 1.07 3.66
N GLN A 112 9.14 1.44 4.12
CA GLN A 112 7.92 1.44 3.30
C GLN A 112 7.98 2.53 2.23
N ILE A 113 8.51 3.71 2.56
CA ILE A 113 8.70 4.79 1.59
C ILE A 113 9.70 4.38 0.51
N ASP A 114 10.84 3.81 0.89
CA ASP A 114 11.87 3.39 -0.06
C ASP A 114 11.36 2.29 -1.00
N TRP A 115 10.69 1.29 -0.43
CA TRP A 115 10.11 0.19 -1.21
C TRP A 115 9.02 0.69 -2.17
N GLY A 116 8.11 1.53 -1.67
CA GLY A 116 7.03 2.11 -2.47
C GLY A 116 7.56 3.03 -3.57
N ASN A 117 8.58 3.85 -3.27
CA ASN A 117 9.24 4.71 -4.25
C ASN A 117 9.93 3.90 -5.35
N ALA A 118 10.56 2.77 -5.01
CA ALA A 118 11.16 1.89 -6.00
C ALA A 118 10.10 1.34 -6.97
N HIS A 119 8.98 0.84 -6.45
CA HIS A 119 7.89 0.28 -7.29
C HIS A 119 7.14 1.35 -8.08
N PHE A 120 6.97 2.54 -7.51
CA PHE A 120 6.42 3.68 -8.21
C PHE A 120 7.28 4.07 -9.42
N ARG A 121 8.62 4.10 -9.27
CA ARG A 121 9.55 4.36 -10.39
C ARG A 121 9.53 3.27 -11.47
N MET A 122 9.21 2.03 -11.11
CA MET A 122 8.98 0.95 -12.08
C MET A 122 7.63 1.09 -12.83
N GLY A 123 6.80 2.05 -12.42
CA GLY A 123 5.49 2.35 -12.99
C GLY A 123 4.35 1.52 -12.41
N HIS A 124 4.54 0.88 -11.25
CA HIS A 124 3.46 0.20 -10.55
C HIS A 124 2.54 1.20 -9.83
N ALA A 125 1.26 0.85 -9.72
CA ALA A 125 0.33 1.58 -8.88
C ALA A 125 0.67 1.31 -7.40
N VAL A 126 1.09 2.34 -6.67
CA VAL A 126 1.45 2.29 -5.25
C VAL A 126 0.72 3.44 -4.56
N ALA A 127 0.14 3.20 -3.38
CA ALA A 127 -0.47 4.24 -2.56
C ALA A 127 -0.68 3.79 -1.12
N CYS A 128 -0.82 4.74 -0.20
CA CYS A 128 -1.13 4.48 1.20
C CYS A 128 -2.46 5.14 1.58
N PHE A 129 -3.33 4.40 2.27
CA PHE A 129 -4.71 4.79 2.57
C PHE A 129 -5.05 4.69 4.05
N PHE A 130 -5.99 5.53 4.46
CA PHE A 130 -6.83 5.32 5.62
C PHE A 130 -8.19 4.76 5.18
N SER A 131 -8.81 5.28 4.12
CA SER A 131 -10.15 4.90 3.68
C SER A 131 -10.16 3.70 2.71
N PRO A 132 -10.83 2.59 3.06
CA PRO A 132 -11.08 1.47 2.16
C PRO A 132 -11.81 1.86 0.86
N GLU A 133 -12.75 2.80 0.97
CA GLU A 133 -13.57 3.29 -0.14
C GLU A 133 -12.72 4.09 -1.14
N ARG A 134 -11.86 4.99 -0.63
CA ARG A 134 -10.90 5.74 -1.45
C ARG A 134 -9.90 4.80 -2.14
N ALA A 135 -9.46 3.73 -1.45
CA ALA A 135 -8.59 2.73 -2.05
C ALA A 135 -9.26 1.98 -3.22
N LEU A 136 -10.55 1.62 -3.10
CA LEU A 136 -11.31 1.00 -4.18
C LEU A 136 -11.47 1.95 -5.37
N GLU A 137 -11.78 3.23 -5.11
CA GLU A 137 -11.90 4.24 -6.17
C GLU A 137 -10.56 4.46 -6.91
N TRP A 138 -9.45 4.44 -6.17
CA TRP A 138 -8.11 4.50 -6.71
C TRP A 138 -7.79 3.28 -7.58
N LEU A 139 -8.13 2.06 -7.14
CA LEU A 139 -7.97 0.86 -7.98
C LEU A 139 -8.72 0.99 -9.31
N ALA A 140 -9.97 1.47 -9.27
CA ALA A 140 -10.73 1.72 -10.49
C ALA A 140 -10.05 2.74 -11.41
N SER A 141 -9.43 3.80 -10.85
CA SER A 141 -8.67 4.78 -11.65
C SER A 141 -7.43 4.17 -12.33
N HIS A 142 -6.92 3.04 -11.82
CA HIS A 142 -5.85 2.26 -12.44
C HIS A 142 -6.37 1.16 -13.38
N GLY A 143 -7.68 1.12 -13.64
CA GLY A 143 -8.31 0.19 -14.57
C GLY A 143 -8.73 -1.15 -13.96
N ALA A 144 -8.82 -1.24 -12.63
CA ALA A 144 -9.44 -2.40 -12.00
C ALA A 144 -10.94 -2.48 -12.36
N PRO A 145 -11.49 -3.65 -12.72
CA PRO A 145 -12.89 -3.82 -13.10
C PRO A 145 -13.84 -3.74 -11.89
N VAL A 146 -14.25 -2.52 -11.54
CA VAL A 146 -15.26 -2.24 -10.50
C VAL A 146 -16.65 -2.21 -11.12
N VAL A 147 -17.56 -3.03 -10.60
CA VAL A 147 -18.96 -3.15 -11.03
C VAL A 147 -19.68 -1.80 -10.85
N GLY A 148 -20.44 -1.40 -11.86
CA GLY A 148 -21.19 -0.13 -11.83
C GLY A 148 -20.40 1.11 -12.25
N ARG A 149 -19.10 0.99 -12.56
CA ARG A 149 -18.36 2.01 -13.32
C ARG A 149 -18.30 1.61 -14.79
N ILE A 150 -18.70 2.52 -15.68
CA ILE A 150 -18.36 2.44 -17.11
C ILE A 150 -16.87 2.76 -17.19
N ALA A 151 -16.06 1.85 -17.73
CA ALA A 151 -14.63 2.09 -17.94
C ALA A 151 -14.48 3.36 -18.78
N ALA A 152 -13.80 4.37 -18.24
CA ALA A 152 -13.42 5.58 -18.96
C ALA A 152 -12.26 5.30 -19.91
#